data_AF-A7GPK7-F1
#
_entry.id   AF-A7GPK7-F1
#
_cell.length_a   1.000
_cell.length_b   1.000
_cell.length_c   1.000
_cell.angle_alpha   90.00
_cell.angle_beta   90.00
_cell.angle_gamma   90.00
#
_symmetry.space_group_name_H-M   'P 1'
#
loop_
_entity.id
_entity.type
_entity.pdbx_description
1 polymer ?
#
loop_
_entity_poly.entity_id
_entity_poly.type
_entity_poly.pdbx_seq_one_letter_code
_entity_poly.pdbx_strand_id
1 'polypeptide(L)'
;MKELFDRKWWVVLFSAVIITGTISFITFSYNSEKKLQQDTKESLDKSTYQKELKSHIDLLNAKYDQIVAKEWLPAWDIINGNKNNVNKAELIEKMNQISNDFSELSSQMENFKAEKKLQDTDLKKKMNHFRIAFIAASNYMKNAASSVSEDLSDGTPLNEISQNTLHPLGLADQNMVMALSTLSEINNLFGITKK
;
A
#
# COMPACT_ATOMS: atom_id res chain seq x y z
N MET A 1 -79.77 7.21 6.20
CA MET A 1 -78.60 8.03 6.55
C MET A 1 -77.58 7.86 5.43
N LYS A 2 -77.68 8.74 4.43
CA LYS A 2 -76.87 8.73 3.21
C LYS A 2 -75.55 9.46 3.46
N GLU A 3 -74.46 8.80 3.10
CA GLU A 3 -73.49 9.31 2.14
C GLU A 3 -72.86 10.70 2.42
N LEU A 4 -72.14 10.85 3.53
CA LEU A 4 -71.27 12.02 3.69
C LEU A 4 -69.81 11.71 4.06
N PHE A 5 -69.42 10.44 4.18
CA PHE A 5 -68.08 10.08 4.67
C PHE A 5 -67.04 9.67 3.61
N ASP A 6 -67.41 9.54 2.33
CA ASP A 6 -66.56 8.77 1.39
C ASP A 6 -65.82 9.54 0.29
N ARG A 7 -65.96 10.87 0.17
CA ARG A 7 -65.41 11.57 -1.02
C ARG A 7 -64.25 12.55 -0.75
N LYS A 8 -64.10 13.09 0.46
CA LYS A 8 -63.02 14.04 0.80
C LYS A 8 -61.75 13.36 1.34
N TRP A 9 -61.88 12.25 2.07
CA TRP A 9 -60.74 11.54 2.67
C TRP A 9 -59.93 10.74 1.63
N TRP A 10 -60.59 10.15 0.64
CA TRP A 10 -59.91 9.45 -0.46
C TRP A 10 -59.00 10.37 -1.28
N VAL A 11 -59.37 11.63 -1.51
CA VAL A 11 -58.54 12.59 -2.25
C VAL A 11 -57.27 12.97 -1.47
N VAL A 12 -57.35 13.07 -0.14
CA VAL A 12 -56.20 13.35 0.73
C VAL A 12 -55.28 12.13 0.86
N LEU A 13 -55.84 10.92 0.93
CA LEU A 13 -55.05 9.68 0.95
C LEU A 13 -54.38 9.42 -0.41
N PHE A 14 -55.07 9.61 -1.53
CA PHE A 14 -54.45 9.47 -2.86
C PHE A 14 -53.38 10.52 -3.14
N SER A 15 -53.58 11.78 -2.72
CA SER A 15 -52.54 12.82 -2.91
C SER A 15 -51.29 12.55 -2.06
N ALA A 16 -51.45 12.09 -0.82
CA ALA A 16 -50.32 11.69 0.03
C ALA A 16 -49.56 10.46 -0.51
N VAL A 17 -50.28 9.50 -1.10
CA VAL A 17 -49.67 8.31 -1.75
C VAL A 17 -48.89 8.69 -3.01
N ILE A 18 -49.38 9.63 -3.81
CA ILE A 18 -48.67 10.11 -5.01
C ILE A 18 -47.37 10.85 -4.63
N ILE A 19 -47.39 11.70 -3.60
CA ILE A 19 -46.20 12.46 -3.16
C ILE A 19 -45.14 11.54 -2.53
N THR A 20 -45.54 10.57 -1.70
CA THR A 20 -44.59 9.62 -1.09
C THR A 20 -44.03 8.64 -2.11
N GLY A 21 -44.82 8.25 -3.11
CA GLY A 21 -44.38 7.42 -4.24
C GLY A 21 -43.33 8.10 -5.11
N THR A 22 -43.50 9.39 -5.43
CA THR A 22 -42.51 10.14 -6.24
C THR A 22 -41.20 10.36 -5.50
N ILE A 23 -41.23 10.71 -4.21
CA ILE A 23 -40.01 10.85 -3.39
C ILE A 23 -39.27 9.50 -3.31
N SER A 24 -39.98 8.40 -3.11
CA SER A 24 -39.39 7.06 -3.03
C SER A 24 -38.77 6.63 -4.37
N PHE A 25 -39.44 6.91 -5.50
CA PHE A 25 -38.93 6.64 -6.84
C PHE A 25 -37.67 7.45 -7.17
N ILE A 26 -37.65 8.76 -6.83
CA ILE A 26 -36.48 9.63 -7.02
C ILE A 26 -35.29 9.15 -6.17
N THR A 27 -35.55 8.72 -4.93
CA THR A 27 -34.50 8.21 -4.04
C THR A 27 -33.93 6.89 -4.56
N PHE A 28 -34.79 6.01 -5.08
CA PHE A 28 -34.38 4.74 -5.68
C PHE A 28 -33.60 4.93 -6.99
N SER A 29 -34.02 5.84 -7.87
CA SER A 29 -33.32 6.13 -9.12
C SER A 29 -31.94 6.75 -8.87
N TYR A 30 -31.86 7.70 -7.94
CA TYR A 30 -30.58 8.31 -7.53
C TYR A 30 -29.60 7.30 -6.94
N ASN A 31 -30.08 6.38 -6.10
CA ASN A 31 -29.23 5.31 -5.54
C ASN A 31 -28.80 4.30 -6.62
N SER A 32 -29.65 4.01 -7.60
CA SER A 32 -29.32 3.09 -8.71
C SER A 32 -28.26 3.67 -9.64
N GLU A 33 -28.36 4.96 -9.99
CA GLU A 33 -27.34 5.65 -10.78
C GLU A 33 -26.00 5.74 -10.05
N LYS A 34 -26.01 6.05 -8.74
CA LYS A 34 -24.78 6.04 -7.93
C LYS A 34 -24.11 4.66 -7.92
N LYS A 35 -24.90 3.60 -7.75
CA LYS A 35 -24.39 2.23 -7.77
C LYS A 35 -23.77 1.89 -9.12
N LEU A 36 -24.44 2.23 -10.23
CA LEU A 36 -23.93 2.01 -11.58
C LEU A 36 -22.61 2.77 -11.83
N GLN A 37 -22.51 4.02 -11.37
CA GLN A 37 -21.28 4.80 -11.48
C GLN A 37 -20.13 4.22 -10.63
N GLN A 38 -20.44 3.71 -9.44
CA GLN A 38 -19.48 3.03 -8.58
C GLN A 38 -19.00 1.72 -9.20
N ASP A 39 -19.92 0.87 -9.67
CA ASP A 39 -19.61 -0.40 -10.34
C ASP A 39 -18.75 -0.16 -11.61
N THR A 40 -19.04 0.92 -12.36
CA THR A 40 -18.26 1.29 -13.55
C THR A 40 -16.83 1.71 -13.18
N LYS A 41 -16.66 2.54 -12.14
CA LYS A 41 -15.34 2.96 -11.64
C LYS A 41 -14.54 1.77 -11.12
N GLU A 42 -15.17 0.88 -10.36
CA GLU A 42 -14.54 -0.33 -9.83
C GLU A 42 -14.06 -1.24 -10.97
N SER A 43 -14.87 -1.44 -12.02
CA SER A 43 -14.46 -2.24 -13.18
C SER A 43 -13.30 -1.63 -13.97
N LEU A 44 -13.29 -0.30 -14.11
CA LEU A 44 -12.23 0.42 -14.80
C LEU A 44 -10.93 0.36 -14.00
N ASP A 45 -10.99 0.65 -12.69
CA ASP A 45 -9.84 0.61 -11.79
C ASP A 45 -9.27 -0.81 -11.67
N LYS A 46 -10.11 -1.83 -11.66
CA LYS A 46 -9.66 -3.23 -11.72
C LYS A 46 -8.87 -3.51 -12.99
N SER A 47 -9.38 -3.07 -14.14
CA SER A 47 -8.67 -3.22 -15.43
C SER A 47 -7.34 -2.46 -15.43
N THR A 48 -7.33 -1.20 -14.98
CA THR A 48 -6.11 -0.38 -14.86
C THR A 48 -5.09 -1.03 -13.93
N TYR A 49 -5.53 -1.50 -12.76
CA TYR A 49 -4.68 -2.17 -11.80
C TYR A 49 -4.02 -3.42 -12.40
N GLN A 50 -4.82 -4.31 -13.00
CA GLN A 50 -4.32 -5.57 -13.56
C GLN A 50 -3.38 -5.38 -14.75
N LYS A 51 -3.70 -4.43 -15.66
CA LYS A 51 -2.94 -4.25 -16.91
C LYS A 51 -1.72 -3.36 -16.75
N GLU A 52 -1.79 -2.35 -15.90
CA GLU A 52 -0.75 -1.31 -15.84
C GLU A 52 0.01 -1.26 -14.53
N LEU A 53 -0.67 -1.48 -13.39
CA LEU A 53 -0.07 -1.21 -12.09
C LEU A 53 0.58 -2.46 -11.48
N LYS A 54 -0.11 -3.60 -11.56
CA LYS A 54 0.23 -4.81 -10.82
C LYS A 54 1.63 -5.32 -11.17
N SER A 55 1.97 -5.41 -12.46
CA SER A 55 3.28 -5.90 -12.91
C SER A 55 4.44 -5.04 -12.39
N HIS A 56 4.25 -3.72 -12.33
CA HIS A 56 5.26 -2.81 -11.80
C HIS A 56 5.38 -2.91 -10.28
N ILE A 57 4.27 -3.04 -9.55
CA ILE A 57 4.26 -3.28 -8.11
C ILE A 57 4.95 -4.60 -7.77
N ASP A 58 4.60 -5.67 -8.48
CA ASP A 58 5.20 -7.00 -8.30
C ASP A 58 6.73 -6.94 -8.56
N LEU A 59 7.16 -6.20 -9.58
CA LEU A 59 8.58 -6.00 -9.88
C LEU A 59 9.31 -5.26 -8.76
N LEU A 60 8.75 -4.17 -8.23
CA LEU A 60 9.37 -3.42 -7.14
C LEU A 60 9.44 -4.23 -5.84
N ASN A 61 8.40 -4.99 -5.51
CA ASN A 61 8.43 -5.92 -4.38
C ASN A 61 9.49 -7.01 -4.57
N ALA A 62 9.58 -7.61 -5.76
CA ALA A 62 10.59 -8.63 -6.05
C ALA A 62 12.02 -8.07 -5.95
N LYS A 63 12.25 -6.82 -6.38
CA LYS A 63 13.54 -6.13 -6.18
C LYS A 63 13.85 -5.92 -4.71
N TYR A 64 12.87 -5.48 -3.91
CA TYR A 64 13.03 -5.35 -2.45
C TYR A 64 13.48 -6.68 -1.84
N ASP A 65 12.71 -7.75 -2.08
CA ASP A 65 12.98 -9.09 -1.55
C ASP A 65 14.34 -9.62 -2.02
N GLN A 66 14.71 -9.33 -3.28
CA GLN A 66 16.01 -9.73 -3.82
C GLN A 66 17.17 -9.04 -3.10
N ILE A 67 17.10 -7.72 -2.88
CA ILE A 67 18.14 -6.98 -2.16
C ILE A 67 18.25 -7.53 -0.73
N VAL A 68 17.12 -7.74 -0.05
CA VAL A 68 17.10 -8.30 1.30
C VAL A 68 17.75 -9.69 1.33
N ALA A 69 17.28 -10.60 0.49
CA ALA A 69 17.68 -12.00 0.54
C ALA A 69 19.12 -12.26 0.05
N LYS A 70 19.54 -11.57 -1.01
CA LYS A 70 20.83 -11.84 -1.67
C LYS A 70 21.95 -10.94 -1.19
N GLU A 71 21.63 -9.72 -0.73
CA GLU A 71 22.64 -8.71 -0.42
C GLU A 71 22.68 -8.40 1.08
N TRP A 72 21.55 -8.01 1.66
CA TRP A 72 21.47 -7.60 3.07
C TRP A 72 21.70 -8.76 4.04
N LEU A 73 20.92 -9.84 3.95
CA LEU A 73 21.00 -10.95 4.90
C LEU A 73 22.40 -11.57 5.01
N PRO A 74 23.12 -11.86 3.91
CA PRO A 74 24.49 -12.37 4.00
C PRO A 74 25.45 -11.40 4.70
N ALA A 75 25.32 -10.09 4.44
CA ALA A 75 26.15 -9.08 5.07
C ALA A 75 25.80 -8.91 6.57
N TRP A 76 24.51 -9.01 6.89
CA TRP A 76 24.02 -8.97 8.27
C TRP A 76 24.46 -10.17 9.10
N ASP A 77 24.47 -11.39 8.53
CA ASP A 77 24.95 -12.60 9.20
C ASP A 77 26.43 -12.50 9.61
N ILE A 78 27.22 -11.75 8.83
CA ILE A 78 28.62 -11.46 9.15
C ILE A 78 28.71 -10.54 10.38
N ILE A 79 27.91 -9.48 10.39
CA ILE A 79 27.89 -8.47 11.47
C ILE A 79 27.35 -9.08 12.76
N ASN A 80 26.15 -9.64 12.72
CA ASN A 80 25.47 -10.24 13.87
C ASN A 80 26.19 -11.50 14.39
N GLY A 81 26.88 -12.23 13.50
CA GLY A 81 27.70 -13.38 13.86
C GLY A 81 29.04 -13.01 14.54
N ASN A 82 29.38 -11.72 14.67
CA ASN A 82 30.62 -11.22 15.27
C ASN A 82 31.88 -11.95 14.75
N LYS A 83 31.97 -12.16 13.44
CA LYS A 83 33.11 -12.87 12.84
C LYS A 83 34.37 -11.98 12.91
N ASN A 84 35.41 -12.43 13.61
CA ASN A 84 36.62 -11.63 13.87
C ASN A 84 37.54 -11.41 12.66
N ASN A 85 37.39 -12.20 11.58
CA ASN A 85 38.27 -12.17 10.40
C ASN A 85 37.57 -11.58 9.16
N VAL A 86 36.68 -10.61 9.36
CA VAL A 86 35.90 -10.01 8.27
C VAL A 86 36.71 -8.93 7.57
N ASN A 87 36.70 -8.95 6.23
CA ASN A 87 37.20 -7.83 5.46
C ASN A 87 36.25 -6.63 5.61
N LYS A 88 36.56 -5.73 6.54
CA LYS A 88 35.74 -4.55 6.84
C LYS A 88 35.58 -3.64 5.63
N ALA A 89 36.61 -3.51 4.79
CA ALA A 89 36.55 -2.65 3.60
C ALA A 89 35.52 -3.16 2.57
N GLU A 90 35.52 -4.47 2.31
CA GLU A 90 34.51 -5.10 1.45
C GLU A 90 33.09 -4.96 2.04
N LEU A 91 32.95 -5.11 3.36
CA LEU A 91 31.66 -4.98 4.03
C LEU A 91 31.12 -3.53 3.97
N ILE A 92 31.99 -2.54 4.11
CA ILE A 92 31.66 -1.11 3.93
C ILE A 92 31.17 -0.84 2.50
N GLU A 93 31.93 -1.28 1.50
CA GLU A 93 31.55 -1.14 0.08
C GLU A 93 30.19 -1.81 -0.18
N LYS A 94 29.98 -3.00 0.38
CA LYS A 94 28.73 -3.74 0.26
C LYS A 94 27.55 -2.98 0.86
N MET A 95 27.71 -2.43 2.05
CA MET A 95 26.64 -1.68 2.73
C MET A 95 26.33 -0.35 2.04
N ASN A 96 27.34 0.33 1.49
CA ASN A 96 27.12 1.50 0.64
C ASN A 96 26.33 1.14 -0.62
N GLN A 97 26.63 0.02 -1.26
CA GLN A 97 25.86 -0.48 -2.41
C GLN A 97 24.40 -0.77 -2.02
N ILE A 98 24.17 -1.52 -0.94
CA ILE A 98 22.82 -1.83 -0.46
C ILE A 98 22.02 -0.56 -0.15
N SER A 99 22.66 0.43 0.50
CA SER A 99 22.05 1.73 0.77
C SER A 99 21.59 2.43 -0.52
N ASN A 100 22.46 2.43 -1.55
CA ASN A 100 22.14 3.00 -2.85
C ASN A 100 20.99 2.26 -3.54
N ASP A 101 20.98 0.93 -3.52
CA ASP A 101 19.93 0.10 -4.12
C ASP A 101 18.55 0.40 -3.49
N PHE A 102 18.48 0.51 -2.17
CA PHE A 102 17.23 0.91 -1.48
C PHE A 102 16.85 2.37 -1.73
N SER A 103 17.82 3.27 -1.87
CA SER A 103 17.57 4.67 -2.25
C SER A 103 16.99 4.77 -3.67
N GLU A 104 17.48 3.96 -4.60
CA GLU A 104 16.93 3.88 -5.96
C GLU A 104 15.52 3.31 -5.94
N LEU A 105 15.29 2.23 -5.18
CA LEU A 105 13.99 1.58 -5.07
C LEU A 105 12.91 2.52 -4.49
N SER A 106 13.26 3.26 -3.44
CA SER A 106 12.46 4.34 -2.85
C SER A 106 12.08 5.39 -3.91
N SER A 107 13.05 5.83 -4.71
CA SER A 107 12.85 6.81 -5.79
C SER A 107 11.99 6.28 -6.92
N GLN A 108 12.15 5.01 -7.32
CA GLN A 108 11.30 4.36 -8.32
C GLN A 108 9.84 4.33 -7.86
N MET A 109 9.59 3.97 -6.58
CA MET A 109 8.24 3.95 -6.01
C MET A 109 7.63 5.36 -5.88
N GLU A 110 8.41 6.36 -5.49
CA GLU A 110 7.96 7.76 -5.42
C GLU A 110 7.52 8.28 -6.80
N ASN A 111 8.22 7.91 -7.86
CA ASN A 111 7.92 8.33 -9.23
C ASN A 111 6.72 7.59 -9.85
N PHE A 112 6.45 6.36 -9.42
CA PHE A 112 5.39 5.52 -9.98
C PHE A 112 3.98 6.11 -9.82
N LYS A 113 3.69 6.78 -8.68
CA LYS A 113 2.44 7.53 -8.39
C LYS A 113 1.15 6.84 -8.88
N ALA A 114 1.05 5.54 -8.59
CA ALA A 114 -0.01 4.66 -9.07
C ALA A 114 -1.42 5.13 -8.73
N GLU A 115 -1.58 5.80 -7.59
CA GLU A 115 -2.85 6.35 -7.13
C GLU A 115 -3.45 7.34 -8.14
N LYS A 116 -2.62 8.05 -8.92
CA LYS A 116 -3.11 9.02 -9.90
C LYS A 116 -3.83 8.39 -11.08
N LYS A 117 -3.60 7.10 -11.35
CA LYS A 117 -4.22 6.37 -12.46
C LYS A 117 -5.58 5.77 -12.13
N LEU A 118 -5.95 5.77 -10.84
CA LEU A 118 -7.22 5.22 -10.37
C LEU A 118 -8.33 6.28 -10.38
N GLN A 119 -9.58 5.88 -10.21
CA GLN A 119 -10.74 6.77 -10.16
C GLN A 119 -11.41 6.76 -8.79
N ASP A 120 -11.54 5.58 -8.18
CA ASP A 120 -12.13 5.41 -6.85
C ASP A 120 -11.28 6.08 -5.76
N THR A 121 -11.95 6.86 -4.90
CA THR A 121 -11.26 7.69 -3.91
C THR A 121 -10.65 6.86 -2.78
N ASP A 122 -11.30 5.77 -2.38
CA ASP A 122 -10.81 4.94 -1.29
C ASP A 122 -9.69 4.01 -1.78
N LEU A 123 -9.79 3.53 -3.02
CA LEU A 123 -8.71 2.82 -3.68
C LEU A 123 -7.47 3.70 -3.88
N LYS A 124 -7.64 4.97 -4.26
CA LYS A 124 -6.54 5.96 -4.30
C LYS A 124 -5.83 6.08 -2.96
N LYS A 125 -6.58 6.21 -1.87
CA LYS A 125 -6.01 6.31 -0.52
C LYS A 125 -5.23 5.04 -0.16
N LYS A 126 -5.79 3.85 -0.42
CA LYS A 126 -5.10 2.58 -0.18
C LYS A 126 -3.83 2.45 -1.01
N MET A 127 -3.87 2.78 -2.30
CA MET A 127 -2.69 2.75 -3.17
C MET A 127 -1.61 3.73 -2.69
N ASN A 128 -1.99 4.94 -2.28
CA ASN A 128 -1.06 5.90 -1.71
C ASN A 128 -0.49 5.44 -0.35
N HIS A 129 -1.29 4.77 0.48
CA HIS A 129 -0.83 4.20 1.74
C HIS A 129 0.20 3.08 1.51
N PHE A 130 -0.07 2.16 0.57
CA PHE A 130 0.90 1.16 0.12
C PHE A 130 2.22 1.82 -0.29
N ARG A 131 2.14 2.85 -1.15
CA ARG A 131 3.30 3.58 -1.66
C ARG A 131 4.13 4.21 -0.54
N ILE A 132 3.49 4.92 0.39
CA ILE A 132 4.16 5.57 1.53
C ILE A 132 4.85 4.54 2.42
N ALA A 133 4.16 3.46 2.77
CA ALA A 133 4.71 2.40 3.61
C ALA A 133 5.90 1.70 2.93
N PHE A 134 5.82 1.41 1.63
CA PHE A 134 6.93 0.82 0.88
C PHE A 134 8.16 1.74 0.83
N ILE A 135 7.96 3.04 0.59
CA ILE A 135 9.04 4.04 0.60
C ILE A 135 9.67 4.13 1.99
N ALA A 136 8.85 4.15 3.04
CA ALA A 136 9.35 4.15 4.41
C ALA A 136 10.19 2.90 4.70
N ALA A 137 9.72 1.71 4.34
CA ALA A 137 10.47 0.47 4.50
C ALA A 137 11.83 0.52 3.78
N SER A 138 11.84 0.99 2.54
CA SER A 138 13.07 1.15 1.73
C SER A 138 14.02 2.16 2.37
N ASN A 139 13.52 3.29 2.86
CA ASN A 139 14.35 4.31 3.51
C ASN A 139 14.92 3.83 4.85
N TYR A 140 14.20 3.03 5.62
CA TYR A 140 14.74 2.44 6.84
C TYR A 140 15.85 1.43 6.54
N MET A 141 15.69 0.58 5.51
CA MET A 141 16.76 -0.32 5.07
C MET A 141 17.99 0.44 4.55
N LYS A 142 17.78 1.50 3.77
CA LYS A 142 18.84 2.41 3.33
C LYS A 142 19.61 2.96 4.53
N ASN A 143 18.89 3.53 5.50
CA ASN A 143 19.51 4.13 6.68
C ASN A 143 20.25 3.09 7.51
N ALA A 144 19.69 1.89 7.69
CA ALA A 144 20.36 0.78 8.36
C ALA A 144 21.70 0.45 7.68
N ALA A 145 21.73 0.33 6.36
CA ALA A 145 22.96 0.05 5.62
C ALA A 145 23.97 1.21 5.70
N SER A 146 23.53 2.46 5.58
CA SER A 146 24.40 3.63 5.75
C SER A 146 25.01 3.68 7.15
N SER A 147 24.23 3.50 8.21
CA SER A 147 24.73 3.51 9.58
C SER A 147 25.74 2.40 9.83
N VAL A 148 25.50 1.18 9.31
CA VAL A 148 26.49 0.10 9.40
C VAL A 148 27.81 0.49 8.73
N SER A 149 27.75 1.09 7.53
CA SER A 149 28.93 1.52 6.78
C SER A 149 29.72 2.60 7.54
N GLU A 150 29.02 3.58 8.11
CA GLU A 150 29.59 4.65 8.93
C GLU A 150 30.25 4.08 10.19
N ASP A 151 29.53 3.27 10.96
CA ASP A 151 30.03 2.67 12.18
C ASP A 151 31.25 1.76 11.93
N LEU A 152 31.26 0.99 10.83
CA LEU A 152 32.41 0.18 10.44
C LEU A 152 33.64 1.04 10.12
N SER A 153 33.41 2.20 9.49
CA SER A 153 34.46 3.16 9.13
C SER A 153 35.05 3.84 10.37
N ASP A 154 34.20 4.12 11.36
CA ASP A 154 34.58 4.70 12.65
C ASP A 154 35.23 3.69 13.61
N GLY A 155 35.30 2.42 13.20
CA GLY A 155 35.93 1.35 13.98
C GLY A 155 35.05 0.81 15.10
N THR A 156 33.76 1.11 15.10
CA THR A 156 32.78 0.61 16.06
C THR A 156 32.80 -0.92 16.09
N PRO A 157 32.76 -1.56 17.28
CA PRO A 157 32.68 -3.01 17.40
C PRO A 157 31.43 -3.60 16.74
N LEU A 158 31.54 -4.78 16.11
CA LEU A 158 30.45 -5.43 15.37
C LEU A 158 29.20 -5.72 16.23
N ASN A 159 29.37 -6.02 17.52
CA ASN A 159 28.27 -6.26 18.44
C ASN A 159 27.45 -4.98 18.71
N GLU A 160 28.12 -3.83 18.77
CA GLU A 160 27.47 -2.54 18.94
C GLU A 160 26.76 -2.11 17.65
N ILE A 161 27.41 -2.28 16.49
CA ILE A 161 26.80 -2.09 15.16
C ILE A 161 25.52 -2.92 15.04
N SER A 162 25.60 -4.20 15.43
CA SER A 162 24.46 -5.10 15.40
C SER A 162 23.32 -4.58 16.27
N GLN A 163 23.60 -4.10 17.49
CA GLN A 163 22.56 -3.58 18.39
C GLN A 163 21.92 -2.30 17.85
N ASN A 164 22.74 -1.36 17.35
CA ASN A 164 22.28 -0.08 16.80
C ASN A 164 21.39 -0.26 15.56
N THR A 165 21.66 -1.30 14.77
CA THR A 165 20.94 -1.57 13.53
C THR A 165 19.59 -2.29 13.74
N LEU A 166 19.33 -2.90 14.90
CA LEU A 166 18.07 -3.62 15.15
C LEU A 166 16.84 -2.72 15.06
N HIS A 167 16.92 -1.49 15.57
CA HIS A 167 15.79 -0.58 15.57
C HIS A 167 15.33 -0.17 14.16
N PRO A 168 16.21 0.35 13.27
CA PRO A 168 15.81 0.68 11.91
C PRO A 168 15.34 -0.56 11.12
N LEU A 169 15.89 -1.75 11.37
CA LEU A 169 15.38 -2.99 10.78
C LEU A 169 13.95 -3.30 11.21
N GLY A 170 13.64 -3.18 12.50
CA GLY A 170 12.29 -3.37 13.00
C GLY A 170 11.28 -2.39 12.37
N LEU A 171 11.69 -1.14 12.14
CA LEU A 171 10.86 -0.15 11.45
C LEU A 171 10.69 -0.48 9.96
N ALA A 172 11.72 -0.99 9.29
CA ALA A 172 11.64 -1.45 7.91
C ALA A 172 10.61 -2.58 7.76
N ASP A 173 10.71 -3.61 8.60
CA ASP A 173 9.81 -4.77 8.60
C ASP A 173 8.35 -4.35 8.85
N GLN A 174 8.11 -3.51 9.86
CA GLN A 174 6.76 -3.00 10.17
C GLN A 174 6.13 -2.29 8.96
N ASN A 175 6.90 -1.44 8.29
CA ASN A 175 6.41 -0.69 7.13
C ASN A 175 6.21 -1.61 5.91
N MET A 176 7.06 -2.61 5.70
CA MET A 176 6.88 -3.56 4.61
C MET A 176 5.65 -4.45 4.83
N VAL A 177 5.41 -4.91 6.06
CA VAL A 177 4.17 -5.63 6.42
C VAL A 177 2.94 -4.76 6.15
N MET A 178 2.97 -3.48 6.52
CA MET A 178 1.88 -2.55 6.27
C MET A 178 1.62 -2.34 4.76
N ALA A 179 2.68 -2.20 3.98
CA ALA A 179 2.59 -2.10 2.52
C ALA A 179 1.94 -3.36 1.92
N LEU A 180 2.46 -4.55 2.26
CA LEU A 180 1.96 -5.82 1.74
C LEU A 180 0.52 -6.12 2.18
N SER A 181 0.15 -5.77 3.42
CA SER A 181 -1.23 -5.88 3.91
C SER A 181 -2.17 -5.00 3.08
N THR A 182 -1.80 -3.74 2.87
CA THR A 182 -2.58 -2.79 2.06
C THR A 182 -2.74 -3.29 0.62
N LEU A 183 -1.68 -3.86 0.04
CA LEU A 183 -1.73 -4.45 -1.29
C LEU A 183 -2.65 -5.69 -1.33
N SER A 184 -2.66 -6.50 -0.27
CA SER A 184 -3.58 -7.62 -0.13
C SER A 184 -5.04 -7.16 -0.07
N GLU A 185 -5.32 -6.07 0.65
CA GLU A 185 -6.67 -5.48 0.69
C GLU A 185 -7.12 -5.01 -0.70
N ILE A 186 -6.24 -4.36 -1.47
CA ILE A 186 -6.51 -3.94 -2.85
C ILE A 186 -6.82 -5.16 -3.74
N ASN A 187 -6.02 -6.21 -3.64
CA ASN A 187 -6.27 -7.45 -4.40
C ASN A 187 -7.60 -8.10 -4.02
N ASN A 188 -7.95 -8.12 -2.74
CA ASN A 188 -9.21 -8.67 -2.24
C ASN A 188 -10.41 -7.87 -2.77
N LEU A 189 -10.34 -6.53 -2.76
CA LEU A 189 -11.37 -5.67 -3.34
C LEU A 189 -11.62 -6.01 -4.82
N PHE A 190 -10.55 -6.29 -5.57
CA PHE A 190 -10.67 -6.67 -6.97
C PHE A 190 -11.01 -8.15 -7.20
N GLY A 191 -11.16 -8.97 -6.15
CA GLY A 191 -11.36 -10.42 -6.28
C GLY A 191 -10.19 -11.12 -6.96
N ILE A 192 -8.98 -10.58 -6.81
CA ILE A 192 -7.73 -11.17 -7.32
C ILE A 192 -7.17 -12.08 -6.22
N THR A 193 -7.60 -13.34 -6.22
CA THR A 193 -7.02 -14.36 -5.34
C THR A 193 -5.61 -14.73 -5.81
N LYS A 194 -4.66 -14.88 -4.87
CA LYS A 194 -3.39 -15.56 -5.13
C LYS A 194 -3.72 -16.97 -5.64
N LYS A 195 -3.32 -17.28 -6.87
CA LYS A 195 -3.26 -18.66 -7.35
C LYS A 195 -2.05 -19.34 -6.75
#